data_AF-A0A8H7QSB5-F1
#
_entry.id   AF-A0A8H7QSB5-F1
#
_cell.length_a   1.000
_cell.length_b   1.000
_cell.length_c   1.000
_cell.angle_alpha   90.00
_cell.angle_beta   90.00
_cell.angle_gamma   90.00
#
_symmetry.space_group_name_H-M   'P 1'
#
loop_
_entity.id
_entity.type
_entity.pdbx_description
1 polymer ?
#
loop_
_entity_poly.entity_id
_entity_poly.type
_entity_poly.pdbx_seq_one_letter_code
_entity_poly.pdbx_strand_id
1 'polypeptide(L)'
;MSELSTVYCASCNGPGHSRRTSRNCRLNPSNQNIEGAQIEDIQMEEAQPPYCASCNEPGHLCRTSRLFDIGKNSNAVPSVRDDQGPSYTMVRPLPVELQNSIKSLLLQNTPFFVIRKRYPSVSLSTITRYKKKFLSSATLPVGGRPSFVSVSTQQYIARML
;
A
#
# COMPACT_ATOMS: atom_id res chain seq x y z
N MET A 1 4.26 45.84 6.04
CA MET A 1 3.58 44.91 6.97
C MET A 1 3.16 43.70 6.16
N SER A 2 3.84 42.57 6.34
CA SER A 2 3.62 41.36 5.53
C SER A 2 2.35 40.68 6.01
N GLU A 3 1.27 40.77 5.23
CA GLU A 3 0.05 40.00 5.47
C GLU A 3 0.37 38.50 5.37
N LEU A 4 0.59 37.85 6.51
CA LEU A 4 0.64 36.40 6.60
C LEU A 4 -0.76 35.90 6.25
N SER A 5 -0.94 35.42 5.02
CA SER A 5 -2.16 34.75 4.60
C SER A 5 -2.43 33.58 5.55
N THR A 6 -3.29 33.81 6.54
CA THR A 6 -3.59 32.80 7.54
C THR A 6 -4.41 31.73 6.85
N VAL A 7 -3.84 30.53 6.73
CA VAL A 7 -4.49 29.40 6.06
C VAL A 7 -5.58 28.88 6.99
N TYR A 8 -6.83 28.92 6.55
CA TYR A 8 -7.99 28.40 7.29
C TYR A 8 -8.39 27.00 6.84
N CYS A 9 -8.86 26.19 7.79
CA CYS A 9 -9.29 24.83 7.51
C CYS A 9 -10.69 24.83 6.92
N ALA A 10 -10.88 24.21 5.75
CA ALA A 10 -12.19 24.09 5.12
C ALA A 10 -13.20 23.25 5.92
N SER A 11 -12.77 22.52 6.96
CA SER A 11 -13.63 21.63 7.75
C SER A 11 -13.98 22.18 9.13
N CYS A 12 -13.02 22.76 9.86
CA CYS A 12 -13.26 23.30 11.20
C CYS A 12 -13.18 24.83 11.28
N ASN A 13 -12.90 25.50 10.15
CA ASN A 13 -12.68 26.96 10.04
C ASN A 13 -11.60 27.52 10.97
N GLY A 14 -10.75 26.67 11.55
CA GLY A 14 -9.64 27.09 12.40
C GLY A 14 -8.45 27.61 11.57
N PRO A 15 -7.72 28.62 12.07
CA PRO A 15 -6.51 29.12 11.42
C PRO A 15 -5.33 28.14 11.54
N GLY A 16 -4.30 28.35 10.73
CA GLY A 16 -3.01 27.65 10.80
C GLY A 16 -2.98 26.25 10.18
N HIS A 17 -4.05 25.79 9.53
CA HIS A 17 -4.08 24.50 8.82
C HIS A 17 -5.19 24.47 7.76
N SER A 18 -4.97 23.80 6.63
CA SER A 18 -5.97 23.73 5.54
C SER A 18 -6.83 22.47 5.56
N ARG A 19 -6.32 21.36 6.12
CA ARG A 19 -6.91 20.02 5.95
C ARG A 19 -7.45 19.46 7.26
N ARG A 20 -8.58 18.73 7.17
CA ARG A 20 -9.18 17.97 8.29
C ARG A 20 -8.23 16.95 8.90
N THR A 21 -7.31 16.39 8.12
CA THR A 21 -6.32 15.41 8.57
C THR A 21 -5.15 16.03 9.34
N SER A 22 -5.09 17.37 9.44
CA SER A 22 -4.09 18.04 10.28
C SER A 22 -4.29 17.67 11.74
N ARG A 23 -3.21 17.44 12.49
CA ARG A 23 -3.25 17.20 13.94
C ARG A 23 -3.92 18.36 14.70
N ASN A 24 -3.82 19.57 14.16
CA ASN A 24 -4.39 20.78 14.75
C ASN A 24 -5.89 20.95 14.41
N CYS A 25 -6.48 20.05 13.63
CA CYS A 25 -7.90 20.11 13.32
C CYS A 25 -8.74 19.44 14.42
N ARG A 26 -9.65 20.21 15.04
CA ARG A 26 -10.60 19.69 16.03
C ARG A 26 -11.43 18.50 15.51
N LEU A 27 -11.73 18.49 14.21
CA LEU A 27 -12.54 17.46 13.56
C LEU A 27 -11.70 16.32 12.97
N ASN A 28 -10.41 16.24 13.29
CA ASN A 28 -9.56 15.14 12.86
C ASN A 28 -10.03 13.83 13.52
N PRO A 29 -10.43 12.80 12.75
CA PRO A 29 -10.83 11.51 13.30
C PRO A 29 -9.76 10.87 14.19
N SER A 30 -8.48 11.15 13.94
CA SER A 30 -7.37 10.66 14.77
C SER A 30 -7.35 11.27 16.18
N ASN A 31 -7.91 12.48 16.37
CA ASN A 31 -7.96 13.13 17.68
C ASN A 31 -9.16 12.64 18.51
N GLN A 32 -10.23 12.21 17.86
CA GLN A 32 -11.45 11.71 18.51
C GLN A 32 -11.26 10.36 19.23
N ASN A 33 -10.15 9.66 18.96
CA ASN A 33 -9.84 8.38 19.59
C ASN A 33 -9.09 8.52 20.93
N ILE A 34 -8.71 9.74 21.33
CA ILE A 34 -7.99 10.03 22.58
C ILE A 34 -8.98 10.44 23.69
N GLU A 35 -10.16 10.91 23.30
CA GLU A 35 -11.31 11.39 24.08
C GLU A 35 -11.96 10.43 25.11
N GLY A 36 -11.64 9.14 25.06
CA GLY A 36 -12.49 8.07 25.62
C GLY A 36 -11.92 7.29 26.80
N ALA A 37 -10.76 7.65 27.33
CA ALA A 37 -10.20 7.01 28.53
C ALA A 37 -10.48 7.89 29.75
N GLN A 38 -11.64 7.67 30.39
CA GLN A 38 -11.85 8.12 31.76
C GLN A 38 -10.81 7.42 32.63
N ILE A 39 -9.95 8.20 33.27
CA ILE A 39 -8.95 7.73 34.21
C ILE A 39 -9.70 7.43 35.50
N GLU A 40 -10.07 6.17 35.70
CA GLU A 40 -10.39 5.63 37.01
C GLU A 40 -9.45 4.45 37.29
N ASP A 41 -8.88 4.49 38.49
CA ASP A 41 -7.81 3.64 38.99
C ASP A 41 -8.09 2.15 38.80
N ILE A 42 -7.36 1.48 37.90
CA ILE A 42 -7.28 0.02 37.87
C ILE A 42 -5.81 -0.40 37.77
N GLN A 43 -5.45 -1.25 38.73
CA GLN A 43 -4.13 -1.77 39.05
C GLN A 43 -3.40 -2.34 37.83
N MET A 44 -2.08 -2.18 37.83
CA MET A 44 -1.14 -2.77 36.88
C MET A 44 -1.34 -4.29 36.74
N GLU A 45 -2.15 -4.73 35.77
CA GLU A 45 -1.95 -6.03 35.13
C GLU A 45 -1.03 -5.83 33.93
N GLU A 46 0.09 -6.55 33.97
CA GLU A 46 1.17 -6.57 33.00
C GLU A 46 0.63 -6.98 31.62
N ALA A 47 0.27 -6.00 30.80
CA ALA A 47 -0.21 -6.23 29.44
C ALA A 47 0.90 -6.87 28.62
N GLN A 48 0.75 -8.17 28.30
CA GLN A 48 1.68 -8.88 27.43
C GLN A 48 1.87 -8.11 26.11
N PRO A 49 3.11 -7.94 25.64
CA PRO A 49 3.37 -7.19 24.41
C PRO A 49 2.65 -7.87 23.24
N PRO A 50 1.99 -7.10 22.35
CA PRO A 50 1.30 -7.67 21.20
C PRO A 50 2.30 -8.47 20.34
N TYR A 51 1.98 -9.76 20.12
CA TYR A 51 2.76 -10.65 19.27
C TYR A 51 2.22 -10.63 17.84
N CYS A 52 3.12 -10.75 16.87
CA CYS A 52 2.74 -10.80 15.46
C CYS A 52 2.13 -12.16 15.12
N ALA A 53 0.84 -12.21 14.80
CA ALA A 53 0.16 -13.47 14.42
C ALA A 53 0.77 -14.19 13.19
N SER A 54 1.62 -13.53 12.41
CA SER A 54 2.24 -14.12 11.21
C SER A 54 3.67 -14.65 11.40
N CYS A 55 4.43 -14.16 12.39
CA CYS A 55 5.80 -14.63 12.67
C CYS A 55 6.07 -14.93 14.15
N ASN A 56 5.08 -14.74 15.02
CA ASN A 56 5.09 -15.04 16.44
C ASN A 56 6.16 -14.31 17.28
N GLU A 57 6.71 -13.22 16.75
CA GLU A 57 7.69 -12.37 17.42
C GLU A 57 6.97 -11.22 18.16
N PRO A 58 7.40 -10.85 19.38
CA PRO A 58 6.85 -9.72 20.12
C PRO A 58 7.29 -8.37 19.51
N GLY A 59 6.53 -7.31 19.76
CA GLY A 59 6.96 -5.93 19.48
C GLY A 59 6.71 -5.41 18.07
N HIS A 60 5.98 -6.15 17.23
CA HIS A 60 5.48 -5.60 15.96
C HIS A 60 4.14 -6.23 15.55
N LEU A 61 3.30 -5.45 14.88
CA LEU A 61 2.04 -5.92 14.30
C LEU A 61 2.19 -6.15 12.80
N CYS A 62 1.52 -7.19 12.29
CA CYS A 62 1.70 -7.67 10.92
C CYS A 62 1.25 -6.63 9.87
N ARG A 63 2.21 -5.86 9.34
CA ARG A 63 2.37 -5.22 8.01
C ARG A 63 1.18 -4.60 7.24
N THR A 64 -0.03 -4.52 7.77
CA THR A 64 -1.12 -3.72 7.17
C THR A 64 -1.31 -2.37 7.86
N SER A 65 -0.65 -2.15 8.99
CA SER A 65 -0.64 -0.87 9.69
C SER A 65 0.62 -0.08 9.33
N ARG A 66 0.45 1.06 8.65
CA ARG A 66 1.53 2.02 8.37
C ARG A 66 2.00 2.76 9.64
N LEU A 67 2.53 2.05 10.64
CA LEU A 67 3.19 2.67 11.79
C LEU A 67 4.58 2.08 12.05
N PHE A 68 5.56 2.87 11.59
CA PHE A 68 6.88 3.20 12.14
C PHE A 68 7.65 2.20 13.02
N ASP A 69 8.90 1.98 12.57
CA ASP A 69 10.05 1.50 13.34
C ASP A 69 10.22 2.29 14.65
N ILE A 70 10.00 1.65 15.80
CA ILE A 70 10.53 2.12 17.08
C ILE A 70 11.71 1.20 17.41
N GLY A 71 12.91 1.68 17.12
CA GLY A 71 14.14 0.93 17.41
C GLY A 71 15.29 1.26 16.50
N LYS A 72 15.65 2.55 16.37
CA LYS A 72 16.96 2.92 15.81
C LYS A 72 17.86 3.41 16.93
N ASN A 73 18.83 2.54 17.25
CA ASN A 73 20.06 2.81 17.98
C ASN A 73 20.59 4.23 17.67
N SER A 74 20.77 5.04 18.71
CA SER A 74 21.25 6.42 18.64
C SER A 74 22.71 6.58 18.21
N ASN A 75 23.45 5.49 17.99
CA ASN A 75 24.86 5.52 17.58
C ASN A 75 25.10 5.21 16.09
N ALA A 76 24.06 5.12 15.26
CA ALA A 76 24.24 4.92 13.82
C ALA A 76 24.68 6.23 13.14
N VAL A 77 25.95 6.31 12.75
CA VAL A 77 26.51 7.34 11.88
C VAL A 77 25.62 7.48 10.63
N PRO A 78 25.26 8.71 10.19
CA PRO A 78 24.47 8.87 8.97
C PRO A 78 25.25 8.29 7.79
N SER A 79 24.79 7.14 7.28
CA SER A 79 25.24 6.64 5.99
C SER A 79 24.91 7.72 4.96
N VAL A 80 25.95 8.23 4.32
CA VAL A 80 25.86 9.14 3.18
C VAL A 80 24.81 8.59 2.23
N ARG A 81 23.82 9.40 1.89
CA ARG A 81 22.79 9.04 0.92
C ARG A 81 23.47 8.93 -0.43
N ASP A 82 23.78 7.73 -0.88
CA ASP A 82 24.02 7.50 -2.29
C ASP A 82 22.76 7.93 -3.04
N ASP A 83 22.88 8.93 -3.92
CA ASP A 83 21.84 9.48 -4.81
C ASP A 83 21.37 8.48 -5.88
N GLN A 84 21.38 7.19 -5.58
CA GLN A 84 20.63 6.20 -6.35
C GLN A 84 19.17 6.29 -5.92
N GLY A 85 18.48 7.29 -6.50
CA GLY A 85 17.02 7.33 -6.51
C GLY A 85 16.47 5.95 -6.92
N PRO A 86 15.28 5.55 -6.40
CA PRO A 86 14.71 4.26 -6.72
C PRO A 86 14.58 4.16 -8.24
N SER A 87 15.36 3.27 -8.86
CA SER A 87 15.21 2.98 -10.29
C SER A 87 13.78 2.49 -10.45
N TYR A 88 12.92 3.32 -11.03
CA TYR A 88 11.58 2.94 -11.41
C TYR A 88 11.72 2.02 -12.62
N THR A 89 12.22 0.80 -12.39
CA THR A 89 12.19 -0.23 -13.42
C THR A 89 10.71 -0.44 -13.72
N MET A 90 10.27 0.00 -14.89
CA MET A 90 8.98 -0.38 -15.44
C MET A 90 8.78 -1.86 -15.15
N VAL A 91 7.63 -2.26 -14.59
CA VAL A 91 7.38 -3.65 -14.21
C VAL A 91 7.42 -4.49 -15.47
N ARG A 92 8.60 -4.99 -15.82
CA ARG A 92 8.81 -5.80 -17.02
C ARG A 92 8.24 -7.18 -16.72
N PRO A 93 7.50 -7.78 -17.68
CA PRO A 93 7.11 -9.17 -17.54
C PRO A 93 8.37 -10.03 -17.40
N LEU A 94 8.27 -11.11 -16.62
CA LEU A 94 9.40 -12.04 -16.43
C LEU A 94 9.84 -12.62 -17.78
N PRO A 95 11.09 -13.07 -17.93
CA PRO A 95 11.53 -13.76 -19.13
C PRO A 95 10.62 -14.93 -19.49
N VAL A 96 10.34 -15.13 -20.78
CA VAL A 96 9.36 -16.13 -21.27
C VAL A 96 9.70 -17.55 -20.77
N GLU A 97 10.99 -17.91 -20.79
CA GLU A 97 11.47 -19.20 -20.28
C GLU A 97 11.09 -19.44 -18.81
N LEU A 98 11.22 -18.40 -17.99
CA LEU A 98 10.89 -18.45 -16.57
C LEU A 98 9.36 -18.53 -16.38
N GLN A 99 8.59 -17.80 -17.19
CA GLN A 99 7.13 -17.92 -17.18
C GLN A 99 6.66 -19.35 -17.51
N ASN A 100 7.25 -19.98 -18.53
CA ASN A 100 6.92 -21.34 -18.94
C ASN A 100 7.27 -22.35 -17.86
N SER A 101 8.43 -22.19 -17.22
CA SER A 101 8.87 -23.04 -16.12
C SER A 101 7.92 -22.97 -14.91
N ILE A 102 7.48 -21.76 -14.55
CA ILE A 102 6.48 -21.57 -13.48
C ILE A 102 5.12 -22.13 -13.91
N LYS A 103 4.72 -21.94 -15.17
CA LYS A 103 3.45 -22.46 -15.70
C LYS A 103 3.38 -23.99 -15.59
N SER A 104 4.44 -24.71 -15.98
CA SER A 104 4.52 -26.16 -15.85
C SER A 104 4.39 -26.63 -14.40
N LEU A 105 5.06 -25.94 -13.46
CA LEU A 105 4.98 -26.24 -12.02
C LEU A 105 3.59 -25.97 -11.44
N LEU A 106 2.92 -24.91 -11.89
CA LEU A 106 1.55 -24.58 -11.47
C LEU A 106 0.53 -25.59 -12.00
N LEU A 107 0.70 -26.07 -13.24
CA LEU A 107 -0.13 -27.13 -13.83
C LEU A 107 0.02 -28.46 -13.06
N GLN A 108 1.23 -28.74 -12.56
CA GLN A 108 1.51 -29.89 -11.69
C GLN A 108 0.98 -29.73 -10.24
N ASN A 109 0.24 -28.67 -9.92
CA ASN A 109 -0.26 -28.35 -8.58
C ASN A 109 0.82 -28.26 -7.49
N THR A 110 2.04 -27.86 -7.85
CA THR A 110 3.11 -27.69 -6.84
C THR A 110 2.80 -26.51 -5.90
N PRO A 111 3.11 -26.64 -4.59
CA PRO A 111 2.83 -25.59 -3.62
C PRO A 111 3.74 -24.37 -3.84
N PHE A 112 3.20 -23.17 -3.59
CA PHE A 112 3.90 -21.90 -3.87
C PHE A 112 5.23 -21.74 -3.14
N PHE A 113 5.36 -22.32 -1.94
CA PHE A 113 6.62 -22.29 -1.18
C PHE A 113 7.75 -23.00 -1.95
N VAL A 114 7.46 -24.14 -2.58
CA VAL A 114 8.46 -24.91 -3.35
C VAL A 114 8.87 -24.13 -4.61
N ILE A 115 7.90 -23.51 -5.30
CA ILE A 115 8.18 -22.65 -6.47
C ILE A 115 9.05 -21.46 -6.05
N ARG A 116 8.75 -20.82 -4.92
CA ARG A 116 9.54 -19.69 -4.39
C ARG A 116 10.94 -20.11 -3.97
N LYS A 117 11.10 -21.30 -3.37
CA LYS A 117 12.42 -21.85 -3.01
C LYS A 117 13.27 -22.09 -4.26
N ARG A 118 12.66 -22.52 -5.37
CA ARG A 118 13.33 -22.73 -6.66
C ARG A 118 13.65 -21.41 -7.37
N TYR A 119 12.77 -20.41 -7.27
CA TYR A 119 12.93 -19.11 -7.91
C TYR A 119 12.87 -17.98 -6.88
N PRO A 120 13.98 -17.69 -6.16
CA PRO A 120 14.00 -16.68 -5.11
C PRO A 120 13.81 -15.25 -5.64
N SER A 121 14.13 -15.03 -6.92
CA SER A 121 13.92 -13.75 -7.62
C SER A 121 12.44 -13.44 -7.89
N VAL A 122 11.56 -14.43 -7.75
CA VAL A 122 10.14 -14.29 -8.05
C VAL A 122 9.33 -14.15 -6.77
N SER A 123 8.58 -13.05 -6.67
CA SER A 123 7.70 -12.81 -5.53
C SER A 123 6.52 -13.77 -5.50
N LEU A 124 6.01 -14.06 -4.29
CA LEU A 124 4.77 -14.84 -4.12
C LEU A 124 3.58 -14.21 -4.85
N SER A 125 3.51 -12.87 -4.86
CA SER A 125 2.47 -12.12 -5.57
C SER A 125 2.48 -12.40 -7.08
N THR A 126 3.67 -12.55 -7.67
CA THR A 126 3.85 -12.93 -9.07
C THR A 126 3.34 -14.34 -9.32
N ILE A 127 3.69 -15.31 -8.47
CA ILE A 127 3.25 -16.71 -8.59
C ILE A 127 1.72 -16.80 -8.49
N THR A 128 1.11 -16.12 -7.53
CA THR A 128 -0.35 -16.04 -7.38
C THR A 128 -1.02 -15.41 -8.59
N ARG A 129 -0.44 -14.33 -9.13
CA ARG A 129 -0.93 -13.70 -10.37
C ARG A 129 -0.88 -14.69 -11.53
N TYR A 130 0.20 -15.46 -11.66
CA TYR A 130 0.35 -16.45 -12.73
C TYR A 130 -0.59 -17.66 -12.57
N LYS A 131 -0.84 -18.11 -11.33
CA LYS A 131 -1.89 -19.10 -11.06
C LYS A 131 -3.24 -18.60 -11.60
N LYS A 132 -3.63 -17.37 -11.27
CA LYS A 132 -4.86 -16.77 -11.81
C LYS A 132 -4.79 -16.66 -13.34
N LYS A 133 -3.71 -16.14 -13.89
CA LYS A 133 -3.57 -15.95 -15.35
C LYS A 133 -3.68 -17.24 -16.15
N PHE A 134 -3.10 -18.35 -15.68
CA PHE A 134 -3.01 -19.59 -16.46
C PHE A 134 -4.07 -20.63 -16.11
N LEU A 135 -4.55 -20.67 -14.86
CA LEU A 135 -5.49 -21.68 -14.38
C LEU A 135 -6.91 -21.14 -14.17
N SER A 136 -7.10 -19.81 -14.06
CA SER A 136 -8.44 -19.25 -14.01
C SER A 136 -8.88 -18.80 -15.41
N SER A 137 -10.02 -19.33 -15.86
CA SER A 137 -10.72 -18.91 -17.08
C SER A 137 -11.25 -17.46 -17.01
N ALA A 138 -11.14 -16.82 -15.83
CA ALA A 138 -11.77 -15.55 -15.51
C ALA A 138 -10.82 -14.33 -15.58
N THR A 139 -9.76 -14.38 -16.39
CA THR A 139 -9.03 -13.15 -16.72
C THR A 139 -9.77 -12.40 -17.82
N LEU A 140 -10.90 -11.80 -17.45
CA LEU A 140 -11.52 -10.80 -18.31
C LEU A 140 -10.50 -9.68 -18.53
N PRO A 141 -10.29 -9.21 -19.78
CA PRO A 141 -9.51 -8.02 -19.99
C PRO A 141 -10.10 -6.91 -19.14
N VAL A 142 -9.27 -6.26 -18.33
CA VAL A 142 -9.70 -5.09 -17.56
C VAL A 142 -10.12 -4.05 -18.59
N GLY A 143 -11.43 -3.82 -18.71
CA GLY A 143 -11.98 -2.83 -19.63
C GLY A 143 -11.32 -1.49 -19.38
N GLY A 144 -10.90 -0.83 -20.46
CA GLY A 144 -10.37 0.53 -20.36
C GLY A 144 -11.44 1.49 -19.83
N ARG A 145 -10.99 2.68 -19.43
CA ARG A 145 -11.93 3.77 -19.16
C ARG A 145 -12.74 4.03 -20.44
N PRO A 146 -14.08 4.03 -20.40
CA PRO A 146 -14.87 4.33 -21.59
C PRO A 146 -14.49 5.73 -22.07
N SER A 147 -14.17 5.85 -23.36
CA SER A 147 -13.98 7.15 -23.99
C SER A 147 -15.32 7.88 -23.97
N PHE A 148 -15.42 8.96 -23.21
CA PHE A 148 -16.59 9.83 -23.23
C PHE A 148 -16.53 10.67 -24.51
N VAL A 149 -17.02 10.10 -25.61
CA VAL A 149 -17.22 10.83 -26.85
C VAL A 149 -18.64 11.36 -26.84
N SER A 150 -18.83 12.66 -27.07
CA SER A 150 -20.17 13.24 -27.16
C SER A 150 -20.97 12.59 -28.29
N VAL A 151 -22.28 12.49 -28.13
CA VAL A 151 -23.19 11.91 -29.16
C VAL A 151 -23.02 12.62 -30.51
N SER A 152 -22.80 13.95 -30.50
CA SER A 152 -22.52 14.73 -31.70
C SER A 152 -21.22 14.34 -32.40
N THR A 153 -20.16 14.08 -31.64
CA THR A 153 -18.86 13.66 -32.18
C THR A 153 -18.93 12.25 -32.74
N GLN A 154 -19.70 11.35 -32.11
CA GLN A 154 -19.94 10.01 -32.65
C GLN A 154 -20.67 10.05 -33.99
N GLN A 155 -21.73 10.87 -34.11
CA GLN A 155 -22.48 11.05 -35.36
C GLN A 155 -21.62 11.66 -36.47
N TYR A 156 -20.74 12.62 -36.13
CA TYR A 156 -19.79 13.20 -37.07
C TYR A 156 -18.82 12.13 -37.61
N ILE A 157 -18.20 11.34 -36.72
CA ILE A 157 -17.28 10.25 -37.12
C ILE A 157 -17.99 9.23 -38.01
N ALA A 158 -19.23 8.84 -37.67
CA ALA A 158 -20.00 7.85 -38.43
C ALA A 158 -20.38 8.29 -39.85
N ARG A 159 -20.48 9.60 -40.12
CA ARG A 159 -20.77 10.14 -41.47
C ARG A 159 -19.53 10.23 -42.36
N MET A 160 -18.34 10.15 -41.78
CA MET A 160 -17.05 10.29 -42.48
C MET A 160 -16.45 8.95 -42.90
N LEU A 161 -17.09 7.83 -42.52
CA LEU A 161 -16.74 6.45 -42.89
C LEU A 161 -17.77 5.91 -43.89
#